data_AF-A0A932AZE2-F1
#
_entry.id   AF-A0A932AZE2-F1
#
_cell.length_a   1.000
_cell.length_b   1.000
_cell.length_c   1.000
_cell.angle_alpha   90.00
_cell.angle_beta   90.00
_cell.angle_gamma   90.00
#
_symmetry.space_group_name_H-M   'P 1'
#
loop_
_entity.id
_entity.type
_entity.pdbx_description
1 polymer ?
#
loop_
_entity_poly.entity_id
_entity_poly.type
_entity_poly.pdbx_seq_one_letter_code
_entity_poly.pdbx_strand_id
1 'polypeptide(L)'
;MNLALNNAVNVAQDYSAKGEEVEIEIVAYGPGLHMLRDDTSPVKARVKSIGESMPNVAFAACGNTRTAMEKAEGKEVLLVSRANVVKAGVVRLMELQEQGWSYARP
;
A
#
# COMPACT_ATOMS: atom_id res chain seq x y z
N MET A 1 6.32 2.62 -8.52
CA MET A 1 6.27 2.58 -7.03
C MET A 1 6.45 3.95 -6.41
N ASN A 2 7.52 4.69 -6.73
CA ASN A 2 7.73 6.04 -6.15
C ASN A 2 6.58 7.02 -6.40
N LEU A 3 5.96 6.99 -7.58
CA LEU A 3 4.83 7.88 -7.90
C LEU A 3 3.65 7.72 -6.94
N ALA A 4 3.26 6.48 -6.61
CA ALA A 4 2.20 6.22 -5.64
C ALA A 4 2.53 6.77 -4.24
N LEU A 5 3.76 6.58 -3.78
CA LEU A 5 4.22 7.12 -2.49
C LEU A 5 4.27 8.66 -2.51
N ASN A 6 4.71 9.27 -3.60
CA ASN A 6 4.72 10.73 -3.76
C ASN A 6 3.30 11.29 -3.73
N ASN A 7 2.36 10.64 -4.43
CA ASN A 7 0.97 11.08 -4.44
C ASN A 7 0.33 11.00 -3.05
N ALA A 8 0.58 9.92 -2.30
CA ALA A 8 0.11 9.79 -0.92
C ALA A 8 0.66 10.90 0.00
N VAL A 9 1.96 11.21 -0.12
CA VAL A 9 2.58 12.31 0.63
C VAL A 9 1.95 13.65 0.27
N ASN A 10 1.78 13.93 -1.02
CA ASN A 10 1.20 15.18 -1.49
C ASN A 10 -0.26 15.36 -1.02
N VAL A 11 -1.07 14.31 -1.09
CA VAL A 11 -2.48 14.34 -0.63
C VAL A 11 -2.53 14.61 0.87
N ALA A 12 -1.76 13.87 1.67
CA ALA A 12 -1.76 14.06 3.12
C ALA A 12 -1.32 15.48 3.51
N GLN A 13 -0.30 16.03 2.84
CA GLN A 13 0.18 17.38 3.09
C GLN A 13 -0.86 18.45 2.71
N ASP A 14 -1.53 18.29 1.56
CA ASP A 14 -2.54 19.25 1.09
C ASP A 14 -3.75 19.32 2.03
N TYR A 15 -4.28 18.17 2.47
CA TYR A 15 -5.38 18.12 3.44
C TYR A 15 -4.95 18.65 4.82
N SER A 16 -3.76 18.27 5.29
CA SER A 16 -3.22 18.79 6.55
C SER A 16 -3.06 20.30 6.54
N ALA A 17 -2.61 20.90 5.42
CA ALA A 17 -2.48 22.35 5.27
C ALA A 17 -3.83 23.08 5.31
N LYS A 18 -4.92 22.41 4.94
CA LYS A 18 -6.30 22.91 5.04
C LYS A 18 -6.92 22.70 6.43
N GLY A 19 -6.24 21.98 7.33
CA GLY A 19 -6.80 21.55 8.62
C GLY A 19 -7.86 20.48 8.47
N GLU A 20 -7.85 19.73 7.37
CA GLU A 20 -8.80 18.65 7.07
C GLU A 20 -8.15 17.28 7.31
N GLU A 21 -8.94 16.32 7.76
CA GLU A 21 -8.50 14.93 7.91
C GLU A 21 -8.64 14.17 6.59
N VAL A 22 -7.68 13.29 6.31
CA VAL A 22 -7.73 12.38 5.15
C VAL A 22 -7.14 11.03 5.55
N GLU A 23 -7.85 9.96 5.20
CA GLU A 23 -7.32 8.60 5.28
C GLU A 23 -6.84 8.15 3.89
N ILE A 24 -5.69 7.48 3.86
CA ILE A 24 -5.06 7.04 2.61
C ILE A 24 -4.68 5.56 2.75
N GLU A 25 -5.17 4.72 1.84
CA GLU A 25 -4.79 3.30 1.79
C GLU A 25 -4.13 2.96 0.45
N ILE A 26 -2.87 2.53 0.50
CA ILE A 26 -2.13 2.08 -0.69
C ILE A 26 -2.28 0.56 -0.81
N VAL A 27 -3.07 0.12 -1.78
CA VAL A 27 -3.31 -1.30 -2.04
C VAL A 27 -2.36 -1.84 -3.12
N ALA A 28 -1.40 -2.68 -2.72
CA ALA A 28 -0.41 -3.28 -3.60
C ALA A 28 -0.80 -4.72 -3.99
N TYR A 29 -0.96 -4.96 -5.30
CA TYR A 29 -1.29 -6.27 -5.87
C TYR A 29 -0.57 -6.48 -7.21
N GLY A 30 -0.55 -7.72 -7.69
CA GLY A 30 0.21 -8.09 -8.89
C GLY A 30 1.70 -7.73 -8.76
N PRO A 31 2.34 -7.21 -9.83
CA PRO A 31 3.73 -6.72 -9.76
C PRO A 31 3.95 -5.62 -8.72
N GLY A 32 2.90 -4.89 -8.34
CA GLY A 32 2.95 -3.87 -7.31
C GLY A 32 3.29 -4.41 -5.93
N LEU A 33 3.06 -5.70 -5.65
CA LEU A 33 3.34 -6.31 -4.33
C LEU A 33 4.83 -6.22 -3.97
N HIS A 34 5.74 -6.15 -4.94
CA HIS A 34 7.16 -5.89 -4.69
C HIS A 34 7.41 -4.61 -3.88
N MET A 35 6.51 -3.62 -3.90
CA MET A 35 6.59 -2.44 -3.04
C MET A 35 6.64 -2.80 -1.54
N LEU A 36 5.92 -3.85 -1.13
CA LEU A 36 5.72 -4.20 0.28
C LEU A 36 6.52 -5.44 0.71
N ARG A 37 7.29 -6.06 -0.19
CA ARG A 37 8.15 -7.19 0.14
C ARG A 37 9.32 -6.76 1.01
N ASP A 38 9.64 -7.56 2.02
CA ASP A 38 10.76 -7.29 2.91
C ASP A 38 12.11 -7.55 2.23
N ASP A 39 12.16 -8.52 1.31
CA ASP A 39 13.38 -9.01 0.68
C ASP A 39 13.84 -8.18 -0.54
N THR A 40 12.90 -7.64 -1.31
CA THR A 40 13.16 -7.10 -2.66
C THR A 40 12.59 -5.71 -2.90
N SER A 41 11.94 -5.09 -1.92
CA SER A 41 11.30 -3.79 -2.15
C SER A 41 12.31 -2.70 -2.49
N PRO A 42 12.18 -2.05 -3.67
CA PRO A 42 13.05 -0.95 -4.06
C PRO A 42 12.72 0.34 -3.30
N VAL A 43 11.66 0.34 -2.48
CA VAL A 43 11.18 1.51 -1.74
C VAL A 43 10.96 1.21 -0.25
N LYS A 44 11.56 0.13 0.28
CA LYS A 44 11.41 -0.33 1.69
C LYS A 44 11.61 0.80 2.70
N ALA A 45 12.69 1.58 2.55
CA ALA A 45 12.99 2.71 3.43
C ALA A 45 11.92 3.80 3.39
N ARG A 46 11.33 4.06 2.22
CA ARG A 46 10.25 5.05 2.07
C ARG A 46 8.94 4.56 2.67
N VAL A 47 8.58 3.29 2.48
CA VAL A 47 7.39 2.68 3.11
C VAL A 47 7.50 2.75 4.62
N LYS A 48 8.69 2.44 5.18
CA LYS A 48 8.97 2.59 6.61
C LYS A 48 8.78 4.05 7.06
N SER A 49 9.47 4.99 6.41
CA SER A 49 9.40 6.41 6.76
C SER A 49 7.97 6.94 6.74
N ILE A 50 7.20 6.65 5.68
CA ILE A 50 5.79 7.07 5.57
C ILE A 50 4.96 6.43 6.69
N GLY A 51 5.11 5.13 6.92
CA GLY A 51 4.35 4.41 7.95
C GLY A 51 4.64 4.87 9.38
N GLU A 52 5.79 5.50 9.62
CA GLU A 52 6.20 6.08 10.91
C GLU A 52 5.77 7.55 11.04
N SER A 53 5.88 8.35 9.97
CA SER A 53 5.61 9.80 10.03
C SER A 53 4.19 10.20 9.65
N MET A 54 3.41 9.29 9.04
CA MET A 54 2.08 9.58 8.49
C MET A 54 1.08 8.51 8.96
N PRO A 55 0.51 8.66 10.17
CA PRO A 55 -0.37 7.64 10.75
C PRO A 55 -1.65 7.41 9.94
N ASN A 56 -2.04 8.39 9.12
CA ASN A 56 -3.19 8.34 8.22
C ASN A 56 -2.91 7.61 6.89
N VAL A 57 -1.70 7.09 6.68
CA VAL A 57 -1.33 6.28 5.51
C VAL A 57 -1.21 4.80 5.91
N ALA A 58 -2.06 3.96 5.34
CA ALA A 58 -2.04 2.51 5.49
C ALA A 58 -1.54 1.82 4.21
N PHE A 59 -0.94 0.63 4.37
CA PHE A 59 -0.49 -0.21 3.27
C PHE A 59 -1.21 -1.55 3.32
N ALA A 60 -1.87 -1.92 2.22
CA ALA A 60 -2.56 -3.19 2.07
C ALA A 60 -1.86 -4.06 1.02
N ALA A 61 -1.51 -5.29 1.39
CA ALA A 61 -0.87 -6.27 0.55
C ALA A 61 -1.88 -7.34 0.11
N CYS A 62 -1.95 -7.59 -1.20
CA CYS A 62 -2.83 -8.62 -1.74
C CYS A 62 -2.33 -10.04 -1.41
N GLY A 63 -3.06 -10.75 -0.57
CA GLY A 63 -2.79 -12.13 -0.15
C GLY A 63 -2.75 -13.10 -1.33
N ASN A 64 -3.72 -13.03 -2.24
CA ASN A 64 -3.71 -13.87 -3.45
C ASN A 64 -2.45 -13.69 -4.28
N THR A 65 -1.97 -12.44 -4.44
CA THR A 65 -0.71 -12.17 -5.15
C THR A 65 0.48 -12.73 -4.38
N ARG A 66 0.51 -12.57 -3.05
CA ARG A 66 1.60 -13.11 -2.22
C ARG A 66 1.70 -14.61 -2.37
N THR A 67 0.59 -15.33 -2.23
CA THR A 67 0.53 -16.79 -2.38
C THR A 67 0.96 -17.25 -3.77
N ALA A 68 0.59 -16.52 -4.82
CA ALA A 68 1.05 -16.81 -6.17
C ALA A 68 2.57 -16.64 -6.34
N MET A 69 3.14 -15.56 -5.77
CA MET A 69 4.59 -15.33 -5.75
C MET A 69 5.33 -16.41 -4.94
N GLU A 70 4.83 -16.76 -3.75
CA GLU A 70 5.40 -17.81 -2.89
C GLU A 70 5.47 -19.15 -3.63
N LYS A 71 4.38 -19.53 -4.31
CA LYS A 71 4.33 -20.75 -5.12
C LYS A 71 5.31 -20.70 -6.29
N ALA A 72 5.43 -19.56 -6.96
CA ALA A 72 6.32 -19.40 -8.12
C ALA A 72 7.80 -19.42 -7.72
N GLU A 73 8.14 -18.87 -6.56
CA GLU A 73 9.52 -18.77 -6.07
C GLU A 73 9.95 -19.96 -5.19
N GLY A 74 8.99 -20.79 -4.76
CA GLY A 74 9.27 -21.92 -3.88
C GLY A 74 9.74 -21.52 -2.48
N LYS A 75 9.43 -20.30 -2.04
CA LYS A 75 9.81 -19.74 -0.73
C LYS A 75 8.74 -18.82 -0.19
N GLU A 76 8.77 -18.59 1.13
CA GLU A 76 7.91 -17.60 1.79
C GLU A 76 8.27 -16.17 1.33
N VAL A 77 7.24 -15.34 1.14
CA VAL A 77 7.39 -13.93 0.77
C VAL A 77 7.03 -13.08 1.98
N LEU A 78 8.06 -12.71 2.74
CA LEU A 78 7.91 -11.81 3.88
C LEU A 78 7.55 -10.40 3.40
N LEU A 79 6.67 -9.74 4.15
CA LEU A 79 6.25 -8.37 3.92
C LEU A 79 6.84 -7.46 5.00
N VAL A 80 6.99 -6.17 4.69
CA VAL A 80 7.34 -5.17 5.69
C VAL A 80 6.30 -5.15 6.81
N SER A 81 6.74 -4.95 8.06
CA SER A 81 5.88 -5.05 9.25
C SER A 81 4.63 -4.14 9.24
N ARG A 82 4.67 -3.04 8.47
CA ARG A 82 3.56 -2.08 8.35
C ARG A 82 2.50 -2.49 7.33
N ALA A 83 2.74 -3.53 6.52
CA ALA A 83 1.80 -3.97 5.50
C ALA A 83 0.74 -4.91 6.09
N ASN A 84 -0.53 -4.53 5.97
CA ASN A 84 -1.66 -5.37 6.34
C ASN A 84 -2.02 -6.28 5.17
N VAL A 85 -2.22 -7.57 5.43
CA VAL A 85 -2.60 -8.52 4.37
C VAL A 85 -4.11 -8.51 4.22
N VAL A 86 -4.58 -8.21 3.00
CA VAL A 86 -5.99 -8.35 2.61
C VAL A 86 -6.15 -9.56 1.71
N LYS A 87 -7.33 -10.19 1.68
CA LYS A 87 -7.57 -11.39 0.87
C LYS A 87 -7.26 -11.16 -0.62
N ALA A 88 -7.82 -10.11 -1.20
CA ALA A 88 -7.61 -9.74 -2.61
C ALA A 88 -7.57 -8.21 -2.77
N GLY A 89 -6.49 -7.68 -3.37
CA GLY A 89 -6.28 -6.23 -3.48
C GLY A 89 -7.34 -5.52 -4.32
N VAL A 90 -7.76 -6.10 -5.46
CA VAL A 90 -8.81 -5.51 -6.29
C VAL A 90 -10.15 -5.48 -5.56
N VAL A 91 -10.48 -6.51 -4.77
CA VAL A 91 -11.70 -6.54 -3.96
C VAL A 91 -11.65 -5.47 -2.87
N ARG A 92 -10.50 -5.29 -2.19
CA ARG A 92 -10.31 -4.21 -1.21
C ARG A 92 -10.56 -2.83 -1.82
N LEU A 93 -10.07 -2.59 -3.04
CA LEU A 93 -10.34 -1.33 -3.76
C LEU A 93 -11.82 -1.14 -4.07
N MET A 94 -12.56 -2.20 -4.41
CA MET A 94 -14.00 -2.13 -4.63
C MET A 94 -14.74 -1.80 -3.32
N GLU A 95 -14.43 -2.51 -2.24
CA GLU A 95 -15.01 -2.27 -0.90
C GLU A 95 -14.79 -0.84 -0.42
N LEU A 96 -13.59 -0.28 -0.62
CA LEU A 96 -13.28 1.11 -0.25
C LEU A 96 -14.10 2.09 -1.09
N GLN A 97 -14.20 1.89 -2.40
CA GLN A 97 -15.01 2.77 -3.25
C GLN A 97 -16.50 2.71 -2.90
N GLU A 98 -17.04 1.52 -2.55
CA GLU A 98 -18.41 1.37 -2.05
C GLU A 98 -18.63 2.10 -0.72
N GLN A 99 -17.57 2.26 0.08
CA GLN A 99 -17.56 3.06 1.31
C GLN A 99 -17.36 4.58 1.04
N GLY A 100 -17.35 5.00 -0.21
CA GLY A 100 -17.23 6.41 -0.60
C GLY A 100 -15.79 6.89 -0.78
N TRP A 101 -14.79 6.00 -0.78
CA TRP A 101 -13.40 6.39 -1.00
C TRP A 101 -13.17 6.81 -2.45
N SER A 102 -12.34 7.84 -2.63
CA SER A 102 -11.81 8.20 -3.94
C SER A 102 -10.71 7.24 -4.37
N TYR A 103 -10.72 6.83 -5.63
CA TYR A 103 -9.70 5.95 -6.20
C TYR A 103 -8.77 6.69 -7.14
N ALA A 104 -7.45 6.50 -6.94
CA ALA A 104 -6.41 7.01 -7.82
C ALA A 104 -5.41 5.89 -8.18
N ARG A 105 -5.09 5.77 -9.48
CA ARG A 105 -4.12 4.79 -9.99
C ARG A 105 -2.96 5.49 -10.72
N PRO A 106 -1.79 5.58 -10.08
CA PRO A 106 -0.58 6.12 -10.70
C PRO A 106 0.14 5.13 -11.62
#